data_AF-A0A853JNK4-F1
#
_entry.id   AF-A0A853JNK4-F1
#
_cell.length_a   1.000
_cell.length_b   1.000
_cell.length_c   1.000
_cell.angle_alpha   90.00
_cell.angle_beta   90.00
_cell.angle_gamma   90.00
#
_symmetry.space_group_name_H-M   'P 1'
#
loop_
_entity.id
_entity.type
_entity.pdbx_description
1 polymer ?
#
loop_
_entity_poly.entity_id
_entity_poly.type
_entity_poly.pdbx_seq_one_letter_code
_entity_poly.pdbx_strand_id
1 'polypeptide(L)'
;MAAAADIQRRKQAGIRRLGNDRTFKGRLVEIKRTEKSNSYGRKHACHRFTIRSAFKEKIFEHIGYIELNLLPYYEIGEKVIHHAGYSIPTKAQKDPEILRVCIECGEMIPKGRCTCAYCGSGVR
;
A
#
# COMPACT_ATOMS: atom_id res chain seq x y z
N MET A 1 -1.06 0.81 26.55
CA MET A 1 -0.66 -0.43 25.83
C MET A 1 -1.45 -0.72 24.54
N ALA A 2 -2.57 -0.03 24.24
CA ALA A 2 -3.34 -0.25 23.01
C ALA A 2 -2.66 0.24 21.71
N ALA A 3 -1.88 1.33 21.77
CA ALA A 3 -1.23 1.93 20.60
C ALA A 3 -0.18 1.02 19.93
N ALA A 4 0.64 0.31 20.71
CA ALA A 4 1.68 -0.56 20.17
C ALA A 4 1.11 -1.76 19.39
N ALA A 5 0.00 -2.34 19.87
CA ALA A 5 -0.69 -3.43 19.20
C ALA A 5 -1.44 -2.99 17.93
N ASP A 6 -1.91 -1.74 17.88
CA ASP A 6 -2.48 -1.16 16.66
C ASP A 6 -1.41 -0.88 15.61
N ILE A 7 -0.25 -0.35 16.02
CA ILE A 7 0.91 -0.12 15.16
C ILE A 7 1.39 -1.43 14.54
N GLN A 8 1.57 -2.49 15.34
CA GLN A 8 1.98 -3.81 14.82
C GLN A 8 0.96 -4.39 13.83
N ARG A 9 -0.35 -4.25 14.10
CA ARG A 9 -1.40 -4.72 13.18
C ARG A 9 -1.37 -4.00 11.83
N ARG A 10 -1.22 -2.68 11.83
CA ARG A 10 -1.12 -1.91 10.57
C ARG A 10 0.14 -2.26 9.79
N LYS A 11 1.26 -2.51 10.50
CA LYS A 11 2.53 -2.93 9.90
C LYS A 11 2.44 -4.30 9.22
N GLN A 12 1.70 -5.24 9.81
CA GLN A 12 1.45 -6.55 9.20
C GLN A 12 0.45 -6.48 8.04
N ALA A 13 -0.43 -5.48 8.01
CA ALA A 13 -1.44 -5.32 6.97
C ALA A 13 -0.84 -5.03 5.58
N GLY A 14 0.29 -4.32 5.54
CA GLY A 14 1.05 -4.14 4.31
C GLY A 14 1.82 -5.39 3.87
N ILE A 15 2.16 -6.31 4.78
CA ILE A 15 3.07 -7.43 4.52
C ILE A 15 2.28 -8.68 4.10
N ARG A 16 2.41 -9.09 2.83
CA ARG A 16 1.86 -10.35 2.32
C ARG A 16 2.95 -11.43 2.30
N ARG A 17 2.91 -12.37 3.24
CA ARG A 17 3.75 -13.60 3.18
C ARG A 17 3.12 -14.62 2.22
N LEU A 18 3.26 -14.39 0.91
CA LEU A 18 2.90 -15.37 -0.11
C LEU A 18 4.19 -15.97 -0.68
N GLY A 19 4.37 -17.29 -0.56
CA GLY A 19 5.60 -18.00 -0.93
C GLY A 19 6.02 -17.91 -2.40
N ASN A 20 5.20 -17.30 -3.27
CA ASN A 20 5.45 -17.11 -4.70
C ASN A 20 5.30 -15.64 -5.15
N ASP A 21 5.28 -14.69 -4.23
CA ASP A 21 5.17 -13.27 -4.58
C ASP A 21 6.46 -12.74 -5.23
N ARG A 22 6.34 -12.10 -6.39
CA ARG A 22 7.47 -11.56 -7.16
C ARG A 22 7.22 -10.09 -7.45
N THR A 23 8.28 -9.31 -7.39
CA THR A 23 8.24 -7.88 -7.77
C THR A 23 7.66 -7.74 -9.17
N PHE A 24 6.65 -6.88 -9.31
CA PHE A 24 5.92 -6.67 -10.56
C PHE A 24 5.88 -5.19 -10.89
N LYS A 25 6.34 -4.84 -12.10
CA LYS A 25 6.43 -3.47 -12.57
C LYS A 25 5.44 -3.27 -13.72
N GLY A 26 4.75 -2.13 -13.73
CA GLY A 26 3.80 -1.82 -14.78
C GLY A 26 3.20 -0.43 -14.60
N ARG A 27 2.10 -0.18 -15.30
CA ARG A 27 1.28 1.01 -15.13
C ARG A 27 0.06 0.67 -14.29
N LEU A 28 -0.30 1.56 -13.37
CA LEU A 28 -1.55 1.45 -12.65
C LEU A 28 -2.70 1.73 -13.63
N VAL A 29 -3.58 0.75 -13.83
CA VAL A 29 -4.75 0.93 -14.72
C VAL A 29 -6.02 1.20 -13.93
N GLU A 30 -6.08 0.73 -12.68
CA GLU A 30 -7.23 0.95 -11.81
C GLU A 30 -6.82 0.91 -10.35
N ILE A 31 -7.42 1.77 -9.54
CA ILE A 31 -7.44 1.66 -8.09
C ILE A 31 -8.88 1.80 -7.58
N LYS A 32 -9.33 0.86 -6.75
CA LYS A 32 -10.66 0.88 -6.12
C LYS A 32 -10.54 0.76 -4.61
N ARG A 33 -11.32 1.54 -3.87
CA ARG A 33 -11.50 1.39 -2.41
C ARG A 33 -12.88 0.78 -2.15
N THR A 34 -12.93 -0.25 -1.32
CA THR A 34 -14.16 -0.88 -0.84
C THR A 34 -14.11 -1.00 0.67
N GLU A 35 -15.26 -0.89 1.34
CA GLU A 35 -15.35 -1.09 2.77
C GLU A 35 -15.81 -2.53 3.02
N LYS A 36 -15.04 -3.26 3.83
CA LYS A 36 -15.35 -4.65 4.20
C LYS A 36 -15.49 -4.74 5.71
N SER A 37 -16.55 -5.41 6.17
CA SER A 37 -16.71 -5.77 7.58
C SER A 37 -16.18 -7.19 7.80
N ASN A 38 -15.42 -7.39 8.88
CA ASN A 38 -15.07 -8.75 9.30
C ASN A 38 -16.23 -9.41 10.06
N SER A 39 -16.08 -10.69 10.40
CA SER A 39 -17.06 -11.48 11.15
C SER A 39 -17.40 -10.92 12.54
N TYR A 40 -16.60 -9.98 13.06
CA TYR A 40 -16.79 -9.30 14.35
C TYR A 40 -17.36 -7.88 14.20
N GLY A 41 -17.83 -7.51 12.99
CA GLY A 41 -18.42 -6.19 12.72
C GLY A 41 -17.42 -5.03 12.61
N ARG A 42 -16.11 -5.29 12.67
CA ARG A 42 -15.10 -4.23 12.46
C ARG A 42 -14.94 -3.96 10.97
N LYS A 43 -15.02 -2.68 10.60
CA LYS A 43 -14.85 -2.20 9.23
C LYS A 43 -13.38 -1.98 8.89
N HIS A 44 -13.01 -2.33 7.67
CA HIS A 44 -11.68 -2.16 7.10
C HIS A 44 -11.79 -1.58 5.69
N ALA A 45 -10.81 -0.78 5.27
CA ALA A 45 -10.71 -0.30 3.90
C ALA A 45 -9.90 -1.31 3.07
N CYS A 46 -10.46 -1.81 1.98
CA CYS A 46 -9.79 -2.69 1.02
C CYS A 46 -9.50 -1.92 -0.27
N HIS A 47 -8.22 -1.72 -0.57
CA HIS A 47 -7.74 -1.11 -1.79
C HIS A 47 -7.31 -2.19 -2.78
N ARG A 48 -7.90 -2.18 -3.98
CA ARG A 48 -7.56 -3.08 -5.08
C ARG A 48 -6.83 -2.30 -6.15
N PHE A 49 -5.58 -2.68 -6.40
CA PHE A 49 -4.71 -2.13 -7.42
C PHE A 49 -4.63 -3.08 -8.60
N THR A 50 -4.98 -2.59 -9.79
CA THR A 50 -4.79 -3.33 -11.03
C THR A 50 -3.60 -2.72 -11.75
N ILE A 51 -2.55 -3.52 -11.95
CA ILE A 51 -1.29 -3.09 -12.57
C ILE A 51 -1.11 -3.88 -13.87
N ARG A 52 -0.90 -3.16 -14.97
CA ARG A 52 -0.68 -3.74 -16.29
C ARG A 52 0.76 -3.52 -16.77
N SER A 53 1.41 -4.62 -17.13
CA SER A 53 2.68 -4.64 -17.88
C SER A 53 2.41 -4.85 -19.37
N ALA A 54 3.46 -4.91 -20.20
CA ALA A 54 3.31 -5.11 -21.65
C ALA A 54 2.56 -6.41 -22.01
N PHE A 55 2.72 -7.47 -21.21
CA PHE A 55 2.22 -8.81 -21.54
C PHE A 55 1.23 -9.39 -20.52
N LYS A 56 1.11 -8.77 -19.34
CA LYS A 56 0.35 -9.33 -18.20
C LYS A 56 -0.29 -8.23 -17.38
N GLU A 57 -1.47 -8.51 -16.86
CA GLU A 57 -2.14 -7.71 -15.84
C GLU A 57 -2.15 -8.49 -14.52
N LYS A 58 -1.97 -7.79 -13.41
CA LYS A 58 -2.02 -8.37 -12.06
C LYS A 58 -2.80 -7.47 -11.12
N ILE A 59 -3.47 -8.12 -10.17
CA ILE A 59 -4.30 -7.48 -9.18
C ILE A 59 -3.69 -7.70 -7.80
N PHE A 60 -3.57 -6.61 -7.05
CA PHE A 60 -3.03 -6.59 -5.71
C PHE A 60 -4.05 -5.96 -4.77
N GLU A 61 -4.23 -6.56 -3.60
CA GLU A 61 -5.20 -6.08 -2.62
C GLU A 61 -4.48 -5.75 -1.32
N HIS A 62 -4.75 -4.54 -0.81
CA HIS A 62 -4.30 -4.07 0.48
C HIS A 62 -5.52 -3.87 1.40
N ILE A 63 -5.48 -4.46 2.58
CA ILE A 63 -6.50 -4.27 3.60
C ILE A 63 -5.89 -3.36 4.67
N GLY A 64 -6.45 -2.16 4.85
CA GLY A 64 -6.02 -1.18 5.84
C GLY A 64 -7.12 -0.85 6.85
N TYR A 65 -6.84 0.17 7.67
CA TYR A 65 -7.84 0.77 8.56
C TYR A 65 -8.88 1.56 7.76
N ILE A 66 -10.08 1.75 8.33
CA ILE A 66 -11.22 2.29 7.58
C ILE A 66 -10.97 3.70 7.01
N GLU A 67 -10.24 4.55 7.72
CA GLU A 67 -9.94 5.94 7.28
C GLU A 67 -8.83 6.00 6.22
N LEU A 68 -8.13 4.90 5.96
CA LEU A 68 -7.11 4.86 4.93
C LEU A 68 -7.76 5.10 3.57
N ASN A 69 -7.26 6.10 2.84
CA ASN A 69 -7.67 6.40 1.48
C ASN A 69 -6.44 6.65 0.61
N LEU A 70 -6.09 5.66 -0.21
CA LEU A 70 -4.95 5.73 -1.13
C LEU A 70 -5.33 6.28 -2.51
N LEU A 71 -6.63 6.47 -2.80
CA LEU A 71 -7.10 6.97 -4.10
C LEU A 71 -6.45 8.30 -4.51
N PRO A 72 -6.34 9.32 -3.63
CA PRO A 72 -5.80 10.63 -4.03
C PRO A 72 -4.29 10.61 -4.30
N TYR A 73 -3.59 9.57 -3.83
CA TYR A 73 -2.15 9.47 -3.98
C TYR A 73 -1.74 8.92 -5.36
N TYR A 74 -2.54 8.03 -5.95
CA TYR A 74 -2.20 7.37 -7.20
C TYR A 74 -2.92 7.99 -8.39
N GLU A 75 -2.17 8.17 -9.48
CA GLU A 75 -2.73 8.57 -10.76
C GLU A 75 -2.85 7.36 -11.70
N ILE A 76 -3.98 7.27 -12.42
CA ILE A 76 -4.17 6.23 -13.43
C ILE A 76 -3.20 6.48 -14.59
N GLY A 77 -2.53 5.42 -15.05
CA GLY A 77 -1.50 5.45 -16.08
C GLY A 77 -0.07 5.60 -15.52
N GLU A 78 0.08 5.91 -14.24
CA GLU A 78 1.37 6.11 -13.59
C GLU A 78 2.18 4.79 -13.50
N LYS A 79 3.51 4.89 -13.62
CA LYS A 79 4.41 3.73 -13.45
C LYS A 79 4.52 3.38 -11.97
N VAL A 80 4.20 2.14 -11.63
CA VAL A 80 4.23 1.63 -10.26
C VAL A 80 5.01 0.32 -10.18
N ILE A 81 5.53 0.03 -8.99
CA ILE A 81 6.29 -1.17 -8.65
C ILE A 81 5.64 -1.84 -7.44
N HIS A 82 5.02 -3.00 -7.67
CA HIS A 82 4.65 -3.89 -6.59
C HIS A 82 5.90 -4.64 -6.13
N HIS A 83 6.26 -4.51 -4.85
CA HIS A 83 7.39 -5.24 -4.27
C HIS A 83 6.93 -6.57 -3.68
N ALA A 84 7.70 -7.64 -3.93
CA ALA A 84 7.42 -8.93 -3.31
C ALA A 84 7.34 -8.80 -1.79
N GLY A 85 6.30 -9.37 -1.20
CA GLY A 85 6.07 -9.32 0.24
C GLY A 85 5.22 -8.14 0.71
N TYR A 86 4.82 -7.24 -0.18
CA TYR A 86 4.06 -6.03 0.17
C TYR A 86 2.78 -5.94 -0.64
N SER A 87 1.69 -5.43 -0.07
CA SER A 87 0.39 -5.28 -0.75
C SER A 87 0.20 -3.92 -1.42
N ILE A 88 0.99 -2.93 -1.03
CA ILE A 88 0.92 -1.56 -1.55
C ILE A 88 2.06 -1.36 -2.58
N PRO A 89 1.75 -1.01 -3.83
CA PRO A 89 2.77 -0.72 -4.83
C PRO A 89 3.40 0.67 -4.60
N THR A 90 4.70 0.82 -4.86
CA THR A 90 5.36 2.14 -4.86
C THR A 90 5.21 2.81 -6.22
N LYS A 91 5.30 4.15 -6.24
CA LYS A 91 5.51 4.89 -7.48
C LYS A 91 6.93 4.62 -7.98
N ALA A 92 7.11 4.39 -9.28
CA ALA A 92 8.42 4.09 -9.85
C ALA A 92 9.36 5.30 -9.84
N GLN A 93 8.79 6.51 -9.90
CA GLN A 93 9.54 7.75 -9.75
C GLN A 93 9.80 8.01 -8.27
N LYS A 94 11.07 7.99 -7.89
CA LYS A 94 11.53 8.26 -6.54
C LYS A 94 11.98 9.71 -6.44
N ASP A 95 11.01 10.60 -6.31
CA ASP A 95 11.31 11.99 -5.99
C ASP A 95 11.18 12.18 -4.47
N PRO A 96 12.28 12.52 -3.76
CA PRO A 96 12.25 12.73 -2.32
C PRO A 96 11.40 13.93 -1.89
N GLU A 97 11.09 14.85 -2.82
CA GLU A 97 10.27 16.05 -2.62
C GLU A 97 8.78 15.81 -2.87
N ILE A 98 8.39 14.60 -3.26
CA ILE A 98 6.98 14.22 -3.39
C ILE A 98 6.54 13.51 -2.09
N LEU A 99 5.28 13.73 -1.73
CA LEU A 99 4.61 12.98 -0.67
C LEU A 99 4.69 11.48 -1.00
N ARG A 100 4.91 10.61 -0.02
CA ARG A 100 5.06 9.16 -0.24
C ARG A 100 4.07 8.39 0.60
N VAL A 101 3.80 7.13 0.22
CA VAL A 101 3.00 6.21 1.03
C VAL A 101 3.93 5.13 1.61
N CYS A 102 3.78 4.83 2.89
CA CYS A 102 4.49 3.72 3.52
C CYS A 102 3.89 2.40 3.03
N ILE A 103 4.67 1.59 2.32
CA ILE A 103 4.17 0.30 1.79
C ILE A 103 3.82 -0.74 2.87
N GLU A 104 4.30 -0.53 4.09
CA GLU A 104 4.05 -1.44 5.22
C GLU A 104 2.74 -1.13 5.95
N CYS A 105 2.34 0.14 6.05
CA CYS A 105 1.18 0.52 6.85
C CYS A 105 0.17 1.44 6.13
N GLY A 106 0.46 1.86 4.90
CA GLY A 106 -0.38 2.76 4.11
C GLY A 106 -0.31 4.23 4.50
N GLU A 107 0.45 4.58 5.53
CA GLU A 107 0.51 5.94 6.05
C GLU A 107 1.19 6.91 5.07
N MET A 108 0.65 8.13 4.98
CA MET A 108 1.26 9.21 4.20
C MET A 108 2.53 9.70 4.90
N ILE A 109 3.63 9.69 4.17
CA ILE A 109 4.93 10.16 4.63
C ILE A 109 5.17 11.57 4.07
N PRO A 110 5.36 12.57 4.94
CA PRO A 110 5.71 13.92 4.53
C PRO A 110 6.98 13.97 3.67
N LYS A 111 7.06 14.99 2.82
CA LYS A 111 8.24 15.30 2.00
C LYS A 111 9.51 15.34 2.86
N GLY A 112 10.63 14.88 2.31
CA GLY A 112 11.94 14.89 2.98
C GLY A 112 12.12 13.89 4.13
N ARG A 113 11.12 13.07 4.49
CA ARG A 113 11.28 12.01 5.50
C ARG A 113 11.69 10.67 4.87
N CYS A 114 12.67 10.02 5.51
CA CYS A 114 13.18 8.69 5.11
C CYS A 114 12.60 7.55 5.97
N THR A 115 11.79 7.88 6.98
CA THR A 115 11.13 6.92 7.86
C THR A 115 9.65 7.27 8.02
N CYS A 116 8.80 6.24 8.10
CA CYS A 116 7.40 6.40 8.43
C CYS A 116 7.25 6.79 9.91
N ALA A 117 6.63 7.93 10.18
CA ALA A 117 6.41 8.42 11.55
C ALA A 117 5.48 7.51 12.37
N TYR A 118 4.64 6.72 11.70
CA TYR A 118 3.67 5.84 12.36
C TYR A 118 4.28 4.48 12.73
N CYS A 119 4.90 3.79 11.76
CA CYS A 119 5.39 2.43 11.97
C CYS A 119 6.91 2.32 12.15
N GLY A 120 7.65 3.42 11.95
CA GLY A 120 9.11 3.48 12.04
C GLY A 120 9.86 2.84 10.87
N SER A 121 9.15 2.34 9.85
CA SER A 121 9.80 1.67 8.71
C SER A 121 10.49 2.64 7.78
N GLY A 122 11.64 2.21 7.24
CA GLY A 122 12.36 2.95 6.21
C GLY A 122 11.54 3.06 4.93
N VAL A 123 11.50 4.27 4.37
CA VAL A 123 10.74 4.57 3.15
C VAL A 123 11.56 4.09 1.96
N ARG A 124 11.08 3.03 1.30
CA ARG A 124 11.75 2.40 0.15
C ARG A 124 11.29 2.96 -1.19
#